data_AF-A0A3S3UUZ7-F1
#
_entry.id   AF-A0A3S3UUZ7-F1
#
_cell.length_a   1.000
_cell.length_b   1.000
_cell.length_c   1.000
_cell.angle_alpha   90.00
_cell.angle_beta   90.00
_cell.angle_gamma   90.00
#
_symmetry.space_group_name_H-M   'P 1'
#
loop_
_entity.id
_entity.type
_entity.pdbx_description
1 polymer ?
#
loop_
_entity_poly.entity_id
_entity_poly.type
_entity_poly.pdbx_seq_one_letter_code
_entity_poly.pdbx_strand_id
1 'polypeptide(L)'
;NCQELGTAMQAGAQPILLILNNGIYGTIRAHQERHYPPRVSGTSLENPDFVTLAKAYGFHAERVESTADFGAAFGRALGSATGAVLDIAISPEALTPRQTLSQMRDAALSSQKAKA
;
A
#
# COMPACT_ATOMS: atom_id res chain seq x y z
N ASN A 1 9.02 -7.27 -8.01
CA ASN A 1 10.42 -6.83 -8.17
C ASN A 1 11.06 -6.43 -6.85
N CYS A 2 10.85 -7.17 -5.76
CA CYS A 2 11.50 -6.85 -4.49
C CYS A 2 13.01 -7.11 -4.52
N GLN A 3 13.48 -7.97 -5.44
CA GLN A 3 14.89 -8.29 -5.65
C GLN A 3 15.75 -7.09 -6.09
N GLU A 4 15.15 -6.02 -6.61
CA GLU A 4 15.89 -4.82 -7.03
C GLU A 4 16.50 -4.04 -5.85
N LEU A 5 16.07 -4.34 -4.61
CA LEU A 5 16.79 -3.91 -3.41
C LEU A 5 18.22 -4.46 -3.39
N GLY A 6 18.43 -5.68 -3.88
CA GLY A 6 19.76 -6.27 -4.04
C GLY A 6 20.59 -5.54 -5.09
N THR A 7 19.98 -5.15 -6.21
CA THR A 7 20.63 -4.32 -7.24
C THR A 7 21.08 -2.98 -6.66
N ALA A 8 20.20 -2.31 -5.91
CA ALA A 8 20.50 -1.03 -5.27
C ALA A 8 21.63 -1.17 -4.23
N MET A 9 21.59 -2.20 -3.39
CA MET A 9 22.67 -2.54 -2.46
C MET A 9 24.01 -2.73 -3.19
N GLN A 10 24.04 -3.54 -4.26
CA GLN A 10 25.25 -3.81 -5.03
C GLN A 10 25.81 -2.55 -5.70
N ALA A 11 24.92 -1.66 -6.17
CA ALA A 11 25.30 -0.40 -6.80
C ALA A 11 25.67 0.71 -5.81
N GLY A 12 25.50 0.50 -4.51
CA GLY A 12 25.62 1.55 -3.49
C GLY A 12 24.57 2.65 -3.63
N ALA A 13 23.44 2.38 -4.29
CA ALA A 13 22.34 3.31 -4.42
C ALA A 13 21.53 3.36 -3.12
N GLN A 14 21.08 4.55 -2.74
CA GLN A 14 20.39 4.79 -1.46
C GLN A 14 18.96 5.33 -1.67
N PRO A 15 18.07 4.60 -2.38
CA PRO A 15 16.72 5.09 -2.60
C PRO A 15 15.91 5.06 -1.31
N ILE A 16 14.91 5.94 -1.24
CA ILE A 16 13.85 5.89 -0.22
C ILE A 16 12.58 5.39 -0.89
N LEU A 17 12.11 4.21 -0.49
CA LEU A 17 10.95 3.54 -1.04
C LEU A 17 9.79 3.62 -0.04
N LEU A 18 8.66 4.19 -0.49
CA LEU A 18 7.44 4.26 0.30
C LEU A 18 6.44 3.24 -0.24
N ILE A 19 6.08 2.25 0.57
CA ILE A 19 5.07 1.25 0.23
C ILE A 19 3.76 1.68 0.88
N LEU A 20 2.83 2.19 0.08
CA LEU A 20 1.47 2.50 0.55
C LEU A 20 0.66 1.21 0.59
N ASN A 21 0.67 0.55 1.74
CA ASN A 21 0.17 -0.80 1.92
C ASN A 21 -1.26 -0.78 2.46
N ASN A 22 -2.24 -0.99 1.56
CA ASN A 22 -3.65 -1.19 1.89
C ASN A 22 -4.10 -2.66 1.87
N GLY A 23 -3.17 -3.61 1.67
CA GLY A 23 -3.47 -5.04 1.67
C GLY A 23 -4.38 -5.53 0.53
N ILE A 24 -4.60 -4.74 -0.53
CA ILE A 24 -5.49 -5.12 -1.65
C ILE A 24 -4.97 -4.63 -3.00
N TYR A 25 -5.44 -5.26 -4.09
CA TYR A 25 -5.35 -4.67 -5.43
C TYR A 25 -6.40 -3.55 -5.59
N GLY A 26 -6.12 -2.40 -4.98
CA GLY A 26 -7.07 -1.30 -4.77
C GLY A 26 -7.89 -0.86 -5.98
N THR A 27 -7.25 -0.55 -7.11
CA THR A 27 -7.95 -0.11 -8.32
C THR A 27 -8.86 -1.20 -8.91
N ILE A 28 -8.38 -2.45 -8.92
CA ILE A 28 -9.17 -3.59 -9.37
C ILE A 28 -10.36 -3.78 -8.43
N ARG A 29 -10.13 -3.64 -7.12
CA ARG A 29 -11.18 -3.72 -6.11
C ARG A 29 -12.23 -2.62 -6.28
N ALA A 30 -11.84 -1.37 -6.55
CA ALA A 30 -12.77 -0.29 -6.86
C ALA A 30 -13.63 -0.59 -8.10
N HIS A 31 -13.03 -1.16 -9.15
CA HIS A 31 -13.78 -1.60 -10.33
C HIS A 31 -14.79 -2.71 -10.01
N GLN A 32 -14.42 -3.67 -9.15
CA GLN A 32 -15.32 -4.73 -8.70
C GLN A 32 -16.52 -4.15 -7.94
N GLU A 33 -16.30 -3.25 -6.99
CA GLU A 33 -17.42 -2.63 -6.24
C GLU A 33 -18.35 -1.82 -7.12
N ARG A 34 -17.81 -1.12 -8.14
CA ARG A 34 -18.62 -0.28 -9.02
C ARG A 34 -19.51 -1.06 -9.99
N HIS A 35 -19.03 -2.20 -10.50
CA HIS A 35 -19.71 -2.92 -11.59
C HIS A 35 -20.31 -4.26 -11.16
N TYR A 36 -19.77 -4.86 -10.11
CA TYR A 36 -20.16 -6.19 -9.63
C TYR A 36 -20.32 -6.20 -8.09
N PRO A 37 -21.03 -5.25 -7.46
CA PRO A 37 -21.18 -5.26 -6.02
C PRO A 37 -21.98 -6.49 -5.53
N PRO A 38 -21.63 -7.12 -4.38
CA PRO A 38 -20.42 -6.97 -3.57
C PRO A 38 -19.37 -8.08 -3.88
N ARG A 39 -19.22 -8.50 -5.13
CA ARG A 39 -18.42 -9.67 -5.53
C ARG A 39 -16.92 -9.35 -5.51
N VAL A 40 -16.26 -9.82 -4.45
CA VAL A 40 -14.81 -9.80 -4.30
C VAL A 40 -14.19 -11.01 -5.00
N SER A 41 -13.19 -10.79 -5.85
CA SER A 41 -12.49 -11.89 -6.52
C SER A 41 -11.02 -11.57 -6.74
N GLY A 42 -10.12 -12.29 -6.07
CA GLY A 42 -8.67 -12.22 -6.31
C GLY A 42 -8.03 -10.85 -6.03
N THR A 43 -8.64 -10.02 -5.17
CA THR A 43 -8.17 -8.67 -4.88
C THR A 43 -7.64 -8.48 -3.46
N SER A 44 -7.76 -9.48 -2.59
CA SER A 44 -7.10 -9.51 -1.28
C SER A 44 -5.64 -9.93 -1.45
N LEU A 45 -4.73 -9.30 -0.72
CA LEU A 45 -3.30 -9.62 -0.75
C LEU A 45 -2.83 -10.21 0.58
N GLU A 46 -2.07 -11.30 0.49
CA GLU A 46 -1.15 -11.72 1.54
C GLU A 46 0.23 -11.20 1.18
N ASN A 47 0.66 -10.14 1.86
CA ASN A 47 1.95 -9.51 1.61
C ASN A 47 3.04 -10.13 2.50
N PRO A 48 4.29 -10.20 2.02
CA PRO A 48 5.42 -10.51 2.91
C PRO A 48 5.64 -9.38 3.91
N ASP A 49 6.41 -9.66 4.95
CA ASP A 49 6.96 -8.61 5.81
C ASP A 49 8.03 -7.82 5.03
N PHE A 50 7.62 -6.69 4.47
CA PHE A 50 8.50 -5.80 3.70
C PHE A 50 9.64 -5.21 4.53
N VAL A 51 9.44 -5.04 5.84
CA VAL A 51 10.48 -4.53 6.74
C VAL A 51 11.59 -5.57 6.89
N THR A 52 11.21 -6.82 7.18
CA THR A 52 12.17 -7.93 7.27
C THR A 52 12.87 -8.16 5.95
N LEU A 53 12.14 -8.13 4.83
CA LEU A 53 12.70 -8.28 3.48
C LEU A 53 13.74 -7.19 3.17
N ALA A 54 13.42 -5.92 3.46
CA ALA A 54 14.33 -4.80 3.20
C ALA A 54 15.60 -4.86 4.06
N LYS A 55 15.45 -5.23 5.33
CA LYS A 55 16.60 -5.46 6.24
C LYS A 55 17.52 -6.56 5.75
N ALA A 56 16.98 -7.62 5.12
CA ALA A 56 17.79 -8.69 4.53
C ALA A 56 18.69 -8.20 3.38
N TYR A 57 18.32 -7.10 2.71
CA TYR A 57 19.15 -6.40 1.72
C TYR A 57 19.98 -5.25 2.30
N GLY A 58 20.05 -5.13 3.63
CA GLY A 58 20.86 -4.11 4.31
C GLY A 58 20.26 -2.71 4.36
N PHE A 59 18.99 -2.54 3.99
CA PHE A 59 18.32 -1.25 4.05
C PHE A 59 17.87 -0.91 5.48
N HIS A 60 17.81 0.38 5.81
CA HIS A 60 16.96 0.84 6.90
C HIS A 60 15.51 0.52 6.55
N ALA A 61 14.75 -0.05 7.48
CA ALA A 61 13.34 -0.28 7.24
C ALA A 61 12.53 -0.28 8.53
N GLU A 62 11.33 0.28 8.43
CA GLU A 62 10.35 0.30 9.50
C GLU A 62 8.92 0.39 8.93
N ARG A 63 7.96 0.00 9.75
CA ARG A 63 6.54 0.08 9.46
C ARG A 63 5.96 1.32 10.13
N VAL A 64 5.17 2.08 9.39
CA VAL A 64 4.47 3.27 9.89
C VAL A 64 2.98 2.93 9.99
N GLU A 65 2.45 2.93 11.22
CA GLU A 65 1.05 2.54 11.46
C GLU A 65 0.11 3.73 11.58
N SER A 66 0.63 4.93 11.84
CA SER A 66 -0.16 6.14 11.98
C SER A 66 0.44 7.33 11.24
N THR A 67 -0.41 8.28 10.84
CA THR A 67 0.02 9.52 10.19
C THR A 67 0.95 10.36 11.07
N ALA A 68 0.76 10.33 12.39
CA ALA A 68 1.58 11.10 13.33
C ALA A 68 3.05 10.62 13.32
N ASP A 69 3.27 9.33 13.09
CA ASP A 69 4.61 8.73 13.13
C ASP A 69 5.39 8.95 11.82
N PHE A 70 4.68 9.24 10.72
CA PHE A 70 5.28 9.33 9.39
C PHE A 70 6.40 10.38 9.32
N GLY A 71 6.20 11.57 9.89
CA GLY A 71 7.21 12.63 9.84
C GLY A 71 8.54 12.22 10.47
N ALA A 72 8.47 11.58 11.65
CA ALA A 72 9.67 11.08 12.34
C ALA A 72 10.31 9.91 11.59
N ALA A 73 9.51 8.99 11.05
CA ALA A 73 9.99 7.86 10.26
C ALA A 73 10.69 8.29 8.98
N PHE A 74 10.09 9.23 8.24
CA PHE A 74 10.69 9.79 7.04
C PHE A 74 11.99 10.55 7.34
N GLY A 75 12.07 11.24 8.48
CA GLY A 75 13.31 11.84 8.96
C GLY A 75 14.44 10.82 9.16
N ARG A 76 14.14 9.65 9.76
CA ARG A 76 15.11 8.55 9.89
C ARG A 76 15.50 7.95 8.53
N ALA A 77 14.54 7.80 7.63
CA ALA A 77 14.79 7.32 6.26
C ALA A 77 15.75 8.25 5.49
N LEU A 78 15.56 9.57 5.60
CA LEU A 78 16.44 10.58 4.99
C LEU A 78 17.88 10.54 5.53
N GLY A 79 18.06 10.16 6.80
CA GLY A 79 19.37 10.01 7.42
C GLY A 79 20.06 8.67 7.13
N SER A 80 19.43 7.75 6.39
CA SER A 80 19.97 6.42 6.15
C SER A 80 21.11 6.40 5.13
N ALA A 81 22.25 5.83 5.51
CA ALA A 81 23.39 5.61 4.62
C ALA A 81 23.24 4.41 3.67
N THR A 82 22.15 3.64 3.79
CA THR A 82 21.92 2.41 3.01
C THR A 82 20.68 2.50 2.10
N GLY A 83 20.03 3.67 2.05
CA GLY A 83 18.64 3.78 1.58
C GLY A 83 17.64 3.30 2.62
N ALA A 84 16.36 3.43 2.31
CA ALA A 84 15.28 3.11 3.25
C ALA A 84 14.03 2.53 2.59
N VAL A 85 13.32 1.67 3.31
CA VAL A 85 11.98 1.18 2.96
C VAL A 85 11.02 1.50 4.10
N LEU A 86 9.98 2.27 3.82
CA LEU A 86 8.89 2.53 4.76
C LEU A 86 7.64 1.79 4.29
N ASP A 87 7.19 0.81 5.08
CA ASP A 87 5.91 0.14 4.90
C ASP A 87 4.82 0.93 5.62
N ILE A 88 4.00 1.66 4.87
CA ILE A 88 3.02 2.60 5.41
C ILE A 88 1.65 1.93 5.37
N ALA A 89 1.12 1.63 6.56
CA ALA A 89 -0.22 1.10 6.70
C ALA A 89 -1.24 2.18 6.30
N ILE A 90 -2.05 1.88 5.28
CA ILE A 90 -3.16 2.74 4.86
C ILE A 90 -4.45 1.94 4.83
N SER A 91 -5.57 2.62 5.04
CA SER A 91 -6.88 1.98 5.01
C SER A 91 -7.22 1.47 3.60
N PRO A 92 -7.79 0.26 3.46
CA PRO A 92 -8.40 -0.22 2.21
C PRO A 92 -9.50 0.69 1.67
N GLU A 93 -10.11 1.51 2.53
CA GLU A 93 -11.13 2.47 2.15
C GLU A 93 -10.54 3.70 1.43
N ALA A 94 -9.25 3.99 1.62
CA ALA A 94 -8.59 5.20 1.11
C ALA A 94 -8.04 5.03 -0.31
N LEU A 95 -8.90 4.67 -1.27
CA LEU A 95 -8.49 4.46 -2.68
C LEU A 95 -8.50 5.75 -3.50
N THR A 96 -9.41 6.66 -3.20
CA THR A 96 -9.47 7.97 -3.86
C THR A 96 -9.68 9.06 -2.81
N PRO A 97 -9.23 10.31 -3.06
CA PRO A 97 -9.47 11.42 -2.13
C PRO A 97 -10.95 11.80 -1.96
N ARG A 98 -11.84 11.31 -2.85
CA ARG A 98 -13.24 11.76 -2.94
C ARG A 98 -14.24 10.73 -2.42
N GLN A 99 -13.88 9.45 -2.42
CA GLN A 99 -14.83 8.38 -2.17
C GLN A 99 -14.12 7.15 -1.61
N THR A 100 -14.75 6.57 -0.58
CA THR A 100 -14.34 5.30 0.03
C THR A 100 -14.79 4.11 -0.78
N LEU A 101 -14.16 2.96 -0.55
CA LEU A 101 -14.55 1.70 -1.21
C LEU A 101 -16.00 1.31 -0.84
N SER A 102 -16.38 1.50 0.42
CA SER A 102 -17.73 1.25 0.90
C SER A 102 -18.76 2.17 0.25
N GLN A 103 -18.47 3.47 0.13
CA GLN A 103 -19.33 4.41 -0.60
C GLN A 103 -19.50 4.03 -2.08
N MET A 104 -18.48 3.47 -2.73
CA MET A 104 -18.59 2.98 -4.12
C MET A 104 -19.54 1.80 -4.22
N ARG A 105 -19.42 0.83 -3.30
CA ARG A 105 -20.31 -0.33 -3.22
C ARG A 105 -21.76 0.08 -3.00
N ASP A 106 -22.01 0.95 -2.03
CA ASP A 106 -23.37 1.36 -1.66
C ASP A 106 -24.07 2.11 -2.79
N ALA A 107 -23.34 2.98 -3.51
CA ALA A 107 -23.85 3.66 -4.69
C ALA A 107 -24.20 2.69 -5.83
N ALA A 108 -23.38 1.66 -6.05
CA ALA A 108 -23.61 0.66 -7.07
C ALA A 108 -24.82 -0.24 -6.74
N LEU A 109 -24.95 -0.69 -5.48
CA LEU A 109 -26.10 -1.46 -5.01
C LEU A 109 -27.41 -0.67 -5.12
N SER A 110 -27.40 0.61 -4.73
CA SER A 110 -28.57 1.49 -4.83
C SER A 110 -29.01 1.67 -6.29
N SER A 111 -28.05 1.80 -7.21
CA SER A 111 -28.33 1.93 -8.65
C SER A 111 -28.88 0.65 -9.28
N GLN A 112 -28.49 -0.53 -8.79
CA GLN A 112 -29.04 -1.80 -9.26
C GLN A 112 -30.47 -2.02 -8.76
N LYS A 113 -30.76 -1.69 -7.50
CA LYS A 113 -32.12 -1.78 -6.95
C LYS A 113 -33.11 -0.89 -7.68
N ALA A 114 -32.71 0.33 -8.05
CA ALA A 114 -33.58 1.25 -8.79
C ALA A 114 -33.89 0.80 -10.23
N LYS A 115 -33.14 -0.17 -10.78
CA LYS A 115 -33.34 -0.73 -12.13
C LYS A 115 -34.11 -2.06 -12.14
N ALA A 116 -34.29 -2.68 -10.97
CA ALA A 116 -35.02 -3.92 -10.79
C ALA A 116 -36.50 -3.63 -10.50
#